data_AF-A0A7Y1T877-F1
#
_entry.id   AF-A0A7Y1T877-F1
#
_cell.length_a   1.000
_cell.length_b   1.000
_cell.length_c   1.000
_cell.angle_alpha   90.00
_cell.angle_beta   90.00
_cell.angle_gamma   90.00
#
_symmetry.space_group_name_H-M   'P 1'
#
loop_
_entity.id
_entity.type
_entity.pdbx_description
1 polymer ?
#
loop_
_entity_poly.entity_id
_entity_poly.type
_entity_poly.pdbx_seq_one_letter_code
_entity_poly.pdbx_strand_id
1 'polypeptide(L)'
;MAAKDNIVPLDPSKFDASARSNENSQQANGAASITRRMSAPAIQVKELLNRHLGKLLQSMFDDVDDALFDLAENAPSNQQQNVFFESMREVRFKRVEIERDFLAQLQRGFVDLFDAKRQHVNSEKPAEGIANISLDDSPDALAIMDEDLVEEMVAIDSMVAKFEKLLAGPMGALDARLAHLAGHDGGRFGTAQRVNPAAPKKLCHYFSTACRILTIDIKARIVIFKLFEKVLLNGLERIYQQANEKLIRANVLPDFRGSLSSGRLPAAGRTQDTVVET
;
A
#
# COMPACT_ATOMS: atom_id res chain seq x y z
N MET A 1 -40.36 -52.50 8.68
CA MET A 1 -39.20 -51.65 9.01
C MET A 1 -39.40 -50.30 8.33
N ALA A 2 -39.65 -49.24 9.10
CA ALA A 2 -39.67 -47.87 8.60
C ALA A 2 -38.95 -47.00 9.63
N ALA A 3 -37.81 -46.44 9.22
CA ALA A 3 -36.99 -45.54 10.01
C ALA A 3 -37.64 -44.15 10.03
N LYS A 4 -37.62 -43.49 11.20
CA LYS A 4 -38.02 -42.09 11.35
C LYS A 4 -36.78 -41.23 11.20
N ASP A 5 -36.69 -40.50 10.09
CA ASP A 5 -35.73 -39.42 9.92
C ASP A 5 -36.19 -38.19 10.70
N ASN A 6 -35.38 -37.76 11.65
CA ASN A 6 -35.58 -36.55 12.43
C ASN A 6 -34.67 -35.46 11.85
N ILE A 7 -35.18 -34.67 10.92
CA ILE A 7 -34.46 -33.54 10.31
C ILE A 7 -34.83 -32.27 11.07
N VAL A 8 -33.86 -31.72 11.82
CA VAL A 8 -33.91 -30.37 12.38
C VAL A 8 -33.53 -29.38 11.27
N PRO A 9 -34.29 -28.30 11.00
CA PRO A 9 -33.86 -27.29 10.04
C PRO A 9 -32.75 -26.42 10.66
N LEU A 10 -31.57 -26.43 10.03
CA LEU A 10 -30.52 -25.44 10.29
C LEU A 10 -30.95 -24.11 9.65
N ASP A 11 -31.29 -23.13 10.48
CA ASP A 11 -31.54 -21.74 10.09
C ASP A 11 -30.17 -21.03 9.89
N PRO A 12 -29.79 -20.66 8.66
CA PRO A 12 -28.49 -20.04 8.37
C PRO A 12 -28.42 -18.55 8.75
N SER A 13 -29.48 -17.97 9.33
CA SER A 13 -29.55 -16.51 9.55
C SER A 13 -28.95 -16.02 10.89
N LYS A 14 -28.38 -16.89 11.73
CA LYS A 14 -27.86 -16.52 13.07
C LYS A 14 -26.35 -16.62 13.29
N PHE A 15 -25.57 -17.13 12.34
CA PHE A 15 -24.11 -17.29 12.48
C PHE A 15 -23.36 -16.36 11.51
N ASP A 16 -23.22 -15.07 11.84
CA ASP A 16 -22.02 -14.28 11.47
C ASP A 16 -22.07 -12.83 11.97
N ALA A 17 -23.27 -12.24 12.09
CA ALA A 17 -23.38 -10.79 12.32
C ALA A 17 -22.84 -10.32 13.68
N SER A 18 -23.09 -11.09 14.75
CA SER A 18 -22.65 -10.75 16.12
C SER A 18 -21.14 -10.94 16.34
N ALA A 19 -20.52 -11.88 15.62
CA ALA A 19 -19.07 -12.13 15.70
C ALA A 19 -18.30 -10.99 15.00
N ARG A 20 -18.70 -10.63 13.77
CA ARG A 20 -18.11 -9.52 13.01
C ARG A 20 -18.26 -8.17 13.74
N SER A 21 -19.40 -7.92 14.40
CA SER A 21 -19.59 -6.70 15.19
C SER A 21 -18.71 -6.65 16.45
N ASN A 22 -18.46 -7.79 17.10
CA ASN A 22 -17.58 -7.84 18.27
C ASN A 22 -16.10 -7.71 17.89
N GLU A 23 -15.67 -8.32 16.78
CA GLU A 23 -14.30 -8.19 16.27
C GLU A 23 -13.99 -6.76 15.82
N ASN A 24 -14.92 -6.08 15.12
CA ASN A 24 -14.76 -4.68 14.74
C ASN A 24 -14.67 -3.76 15.97
N SER A 25 -15.45 -4.03 17.02
CA SER A 25 -15.47 -3.24 18.25
C SER A 25 -14.17 -3.42 19.07
N GLN A 26 -13.65 -4.64 19.13
CA GLN A 26 -12.36 -4.93 19.81
C GLN A 26 -11.17 -4.40 19.02
N GLN A 27 -11.17 -4.50 17.68
CA GLN A 27 -10.13 -3.88 16.84
C GLN A 27 -10.16 -2.36 16.91
N ALA A 28 -11.34 -1.73 16.92
CA ALA A 28 -11.47 -0.28 17.07
C ALA A 28 -10.93 0.21 18.42
N ASN A 29 -11.25 -0.49 19.52
CA ASN A 29 -10.72 -0.17 20.86
C ASN A 29 -9.21 -0.40 20.96
N GLY A 30 -8.69 -1.47 20.34
CA GLY A 30 -7.25 -1.72 20.24
C GLY A 30 -6.51 -0.63 19.45
N ALA A 31 -7.03 -0.26 18.28
CA ALA A 31 -6.46 0.79 17.42
C ALA A 31 -6.46 2.17 18.08
N ALA A 32 -7.53 2.51 18.83
CA ALA A 32 -7.59 3.75 19.61
C ALA A 32 -6.56 3.76 20.75
N SER A 33 -6.34 2.61 21.40
CA SER A 33 -5.32 2.44 22.44
C SER A 33 -3.89 2.56 21.90
N ILE A 34 -3.62 1.99 20.72
CA ILE A 34 -2.30 2.07 20.07
C ILE A 34 -2.04 3.47 19.52
N THR A 35 -3.03 4.12 18.92
CA THR A 35 -2.91 5.52 18.49
C THR A 35 -2.56 6.43 19.69
N ARG A 36 -3.06 6.12 20.89
CA ARG A 36 -2.72 6.83 22.14
C ARG A 36 -1.27 6.58 22.61
N ARG A 37 -0.64 5.49 22.16
CA ARG A 37 0.75 5.14 22.45
C ARG A 37 1.75 5.70 21.43
N MET A 38 1.28 6.18 20.28
CA MET A 38 2.12 6.84 19.29
C MET A 38 2.63 8.17 19.84
N SER A 39 3.90 8.48 19.59
CA SER A 39 4.48 9.78 19.93
C SER A 39 3.81 10.90 19.12
N ALA A 40 3.82 12.13 19.65
CA ALA A 40 3.28 13.30 18.95
C ALA A 40 3.84 13.47 17.51
N PRO A 41 5.16 13.33 17.26
CA PRO A 41 5.70 13.38 15.89
C PRO A 41 5.15 12.29 14.97
N ALA A 42 4.93 11.08 15.47
CA ALA A 42 4.36 9.97 14.69
C ALA A 42 2.89 10.24 14.29
N ILE A 43 2.07 10.72 15.23
CA ILE A 43 0.68 11.10 14.97
C ILE A 43 0.62 12.20 13.91
N GLN A 44 1.48 13.21 14.03
CA GLN A 44 1.55 14.33 13.10
C GLN A 44 1.92 13.90 11.67
N VAL A 45 2.84 12.95 11.51
CA VAL A 45 3.20 12.40 10.18
C VAL A 45 2.07 11.55 9.60
N LYS A 46 1.43 10.71 10.43
CA LYS A 46 0.23 9.95 10.02
C LYS A 46 -0.86 10.88 9.50
N GLU A 47 -1.17 11.96 10.22
CA GLU A 47 -2.18 12.95 9.81
C GLU A 47 -1.78 13.70 8.54
N LEU A 48 -0.49 14.04 8.40
CA LEU A 48 0.04 14.65 7.18
C LEU A 48 -0.18 13.72 5.99
N LEU A 49 0.27 12.47 6.07
CA LEU A 49 0.10 11.47 5.01
C LEU A 49 -1.37 11.25 4.67
N ASN A 50 -2.22 11.04 5.68
CA ASN A 50 -3.65 10.83 5.48
C ASN A 50 -4.33 12.00 4.75
N ARG A 51 -4.00 13.25 5.13
CA ARG A 51 -4.58 14.44 4.47
C ARG A 51 -4.06 14.63 3.04
N HIS A 52 -2.76 14.47 2.81
CA HIS A 52 -2.19 14.68 1.48
C HIS A 52 -2.59 13.57 0.50
N LEU A 53 -2.53 12.31 0.93
CA LEU A 53 -2.97 11.18 0.10
C LEU A 53 -4.47 11.25 -0.18
N GLY A 54 -5.30 11.64 0.79
CA GLY A 54 -6.73 11.85 0.56
C GLY A 54 -7.01 12.90 -0.51
N LYS A 55 -6.28 14.03 -0.51
CA LYS A 55 -6.42 15.07 -1.55
C LYS A 55 -5.97 14.59 -2.93
N LEU A 56 -4.86 13.86 -3.01
CA LEU A 56 -4.39 13.29 -4.28
C LEU A 56 -5.37 12.24 -4.82
N LEU A 57 -5.96 11.44 -3.93
CA LEU A 57 -6.93 10.43 -4.31
C LEU A 57 -8.23 11.05 -4.83
N GLN A 58 -8.70 12.14 -4.21
CA GLN A 58 -9.82 12.92 -4.72
C GLN A 58 -9.54 13.47 -6.13
N SER A 59 -8.40 14.15 -6.31
CA SER A 59 -8.00 14.66 -7.62
C SER A 59 -7.87 13.56 -8.67
N MET A 60 -7.34 12.39 -8.28
CA MET A 60 -7.22 11.24 -9.18
C MET A 60 -8.58 10.76 -9.66
N PHE A 61 -9.57 10.62 -8.76
CA PHE A 61 -10.90 10.20 -9.15
C PHE A 61 -11.68 11.25 -9.94
N ASP A 62 -11.38 12.54 -9.76
CA ASP A 62 -11.90 13.60 -10.64
C ASP A 62 -11.40 13.38 -12.07
N ASP A 63 -10.12 13.04 -12.25
CA ASP A 63 -9.52 12.74 -13.56
C ASP A 63 -9.99 11.41 -14.18
N VAL A 64 -10.52 10.47 -13.38
CA VAL A 64 -11.01 9.17 -13.88
C VAL A 64 -12.24 9.34 -14.77
N ASP A 65 -13.15 10.23 -14.38
CA ASP A 65 -14.37 10.47 -15.16
C ASP A 65 -14.01 10.98 -16.56
N ASP A 66 -13.14 11.98 -16.66
CA ASP A 66 -12.68 12.53 -17.94
C ASP A 66 -11.95 11.46 -18.79
N ALA A 67 -11.06 10.68 -18.17
CA ALA A 67 -10.31 9.64 -18.88
C ALA A 67 -11.19 8.51 -19.42
N LEU A 68 -12.21 8.08 -18.66
CA LEU A 68 -13.16 7.05 -19.11
C LEU A 68 -14.13 7.58 -20.16
N PHE A 69 -14.50 8.87 -20.06
CA PHE A 69 -15.30 9.53 -21.08
C PHE A 69 -14.55 9.60 -22.42
N ASP A 70 -13.30 10.07 -22.41
CA ASP A 70 -12.46 10.11 -23.61
C ASP A 70 -12.27 8.72 -24.23
N LEU A 71 -12.14 7.68 -23.41
CA LEU A 71 -12.03 6.30 -23.88
C LEU A 71 -13.34 5.78 -24.51
N ALA A 72 -14.49 6.20 -23.97
CA ALA A 72 -15.81 5.89 -24.50
C ALA A 72 -16.07 6.61 -25.83
N GLU A 73 -15.67 7.88 -25.95
CA GLU A 73 -15.81 8.70 -27.18
C GLU A 73 -15.02 8.09 -28.35
N ASN A 74 -13.84 7.53 -28.05
CA ASN A 74 -12.94 6.93 -29.02
C ASN A 74 -13.16 5.40 -29.20
N ALA A 75 -14.19 4.83 -28.59
CA ALA A 75 -14.43 3.39 -28.66
C ALA A 75 -14.84 2.96 -30.09
N PRO A 76 -14.32 1.82 -30.60
CA PRO A 76 -14.56 1.36 -31.96
C PRO A 76 -15.98 0.84 -32.20
N SER A 77 -16.76 0.60 -31.14
CA SER A 77 -18.13 0.12 -31.24
C SER A 77 -19.00 0.67 -30.12
N ASN A 78 -20.31 0.78 -30.40
CA ASN A 78 -21.31 1.19 -29.41
C ASN A 78 -21.32 0.26 -28.20
N GLN A 79 -21.00 -1.03 -28.38
CA GLN A 79 -20.91 -1.98 -27.29
C GLN A 79 -19.76 -1.62 -26.34
N GLN A 80 -18.55 -1.34 -26.86
CA GLN A 80 -17.41 -0.94 -26.03
C GLN A 80 -17.62 0.43 -25.39
N GLN A 81 -18.23 1.37 -26.11
CA GLN A 81 -18.63 2.67 -25.56
C GLN A 81 -19.56 2.51 -24.35
N ASN A 82 -20.60 1.67 -24.47
CA ASN A 82 -21.52 1.39 -23.37
C ASN A 82 -20.81 0.79 -22.15
N VAL A 83 -19.87 -0.14 -22.36
CA VAL A 83 -19.07 -0.74 -21.28
C VAL A 83 -18.25 0.32 -20.53
N PHE A 84 -17.67 1.31 -21.22
CA PHE A 84 -16.95 2.39 -20.56
C PHE A 84 -17.88 3.34 -19.80
N PHE A 85 -19.07 3.64 -20.32
CA PHE A 85 -20.06 4.43 -19.59
C PHE A 85 -20.62 3.72 -18.35
N GLU A 86 -20.82 2.41 -18.42
CA GLU A 86 -21.20 1.59 -17.27
C GLU A 86 -20.08 1.57 -16.22
N SER A 87 -18.83 1.38 -16.66
CA SER A 87 -17.64 1.41 -15.79
C SER A 87 -17.49 2.75 -15.08
N MET A 88 -17.64 3.87 -15.81
CA MET A 88 -17.60 5.23 -15.25
C MET A 88 -18.68 5.42 -14.17
N ARG A 89 -19.91 4.99 -14.44
CA ARG A 89 -21.02 5.09 -13.46
C ARG A 89 -20.73 4.30 -12.21
N GLU A 90 -20.20 3.08 -12.36
CA GLU A 90 -19.86 2.24 -11.22
C GLU A 90 -18.74 2.85 -10.37
N VAL A 91 -17.67 3.32 -11.00
CA VAL A 91 -16.57 4.00 -10.30
C VAL A 91 -17.09 5.21 -9.53
N ARG A 92 -17.93 6.03 -10.15
CA ARG A 92 -18.55 7.18 -9.49
C ARG A 92 -19.39 6.78 -8.28
N PHE A 93 -20.15 5.68 -8.38
CA PHE A 93 -20.96 5.17 -7.28
C PHE A 93 -20.11 4.63 -6.11
N LYS A 94 -18.98 3.97 -6.42
CA LYS A 94 -18.11 3.32 -5.43
C LYS A 94 -16.97 4.19 -4.90
N ARG A 95 -16.68 5.34 -5.53
CA ARG A 95 -15.57 6.25 -5.20
C ARG A 95 -15.40 6.50 -3.71
N VAL A 96 -16.46 6.91 -3.00
CA VAL A 96 -16.39 7.25 -1.57
C VAL A 96 -15.99 6.04 -0.72
N GLU A 97 -16.47 4.85 -1.09
CA GLU A 97 -16.13 3.59 -0.42
C GLU A 97 -14.65 3.24 -0.63
N ILE A 98 -14.15 3.37 -1.86
CA ILE A 98 -12.74 3.11 -2.20
C ILE A 98 -11.81 4.10 -1.47
N GLU A 99 -12.13 5.40 -1.49
CA GLU A 99 -11.34 6.43 -0.81
C GLU A 99 -11.24 6.16 0.70
N ARG A 100 -12.37 5.83 1.32
CA ARG A 100 -12.44 5.49 2.74
C ARG A 100 -11.59 4.26 3.05
N ASP A 101 -11.73 3.20 2.26
CA ASP A 101 -11.09 1.92 2.53
C ASP A 101 -9.57 1.99 2.32
N PHE A 102 -9.11 2.74 1.32
CA PHE A 102 -7.70 3.06 1.12
C PHE A 102 -7.10 3.78 2.33
N LEU A 103 -7.73 4.87 2.79
CA LEU A 103 -7.24 5.65 3.93
C LEU A 103 -7.33 4.86 5.24
N ALA A 104 -8.36 4.03 5.42
CA ALA A 104 -8.49 3.16 6.58
C ALA A 104 -7.37 2.10 6.62
N GLN A 105 -6.97 1.54 5.48
CA GLN A 105 -5.84 0.62 5.40
C GLN A 105 -4.51 1.30 5.74
N LEU A 106 -4.28 2.52 5.26
CA LEU A 106 -3.12 3.33 5.65
C LEU A 106 -3.07 3.54 7.17
N GLN A 107 -4.21 3.91 7.78
CA GLN A 107 -4.30 4.11 9.22
C GLN A 107 -4.02 2.81 10.01
N ARG A 108 -4.54 1.67 9.54
CA ARG A 108 -4.25 0.35 10.12
C ARG A 108 -2.76 0.02 10.00
N GLY A 109 -2.13 0.31 8.88
CA GLY A 109 -0.68 0.12 8.70
C GLY A 109 0.15 0.91 9.71
N PHE A 110 -0.27 2.13 10.06
CA PHE A 110 0.35 2.89 11.15
C PHE A 110 0.10 2.25 12.52
N VAL A 111 -1.09 1.71 12.78
CA VAL A 111 -1.37 0.99 14.03
C VAL A 111 -0.45 -0.23 14.15
N ASP A 112 -0.32 -1.02 13.09
CA ASP A 112 0.50 -2.24 13.08
C ASP A 112 2.01 -1.94 13.24
N LEU A 113 2.49 -0.84 12.64
CA LEU A 113 3.88 -0.40 12.79
C LEU A 113 4.27 -0.09 14.25
N PHE A 114 3.32 0.46 15.03
CA PHE A 114 3.52 0.87 16.42
C PHE A 114 2.99 -0.14 17.45
N ASP A 115 2.34 -1.23 17.02
CA ASP A 115 1.90 -2.31 17.91
C ASP A 115 2.98 -3.38 18.08
N ALA A 116 3.67 -3.36 19.22
CA ALA A 116 4.69 -4.35 19.57
C ALA A 116 4.15 -5.80 19.69
N LYS A 117 2.85 -6.01 19.96
CA LYS A 117 2.30 -7.36 20.21
C LYS A 117 1.94 -8.12 18.92
N ARG A 118 1.50 -7.41 17.88
CA ARG A 118 1.23 -8.00 16.55
C ARG A 118 2.48 -8.40 15.77
N GLN A 119 3.65 -7.99 16.26
CA GLN A 119 4.94 -8.24 15.62
C GLN A 119 5.48 -9.66 15.86
N HIS A 120 5.08 -10.33 16.95
CA HIS A 120 5.50 -11.71 17.23
C HIS A 120 4.70 -12.78 16.47
N VAL A 121 3.49 -12.46 15.99
CA VAL A 121 2.62 -13.42 15.30
C VAL A 121 2.92 -13.50 13.80
N ASN A 122 3.40 -12.41 13.20
CA ASN A 122 3.73 -12.33 11.77
C ASN A 122 5.19 -12.70 11.43
N SER A 123 6.01 -13.10 12.40
CA SER A 123 7.38 -13.57 12.13
C SER A 123 7.46 -15.02 11.63
N GLU A 124 6.36 -15.78 11.73
CA GLU A 124 6.31 -17.20 11.28
C GLU A 124 5.59 -17.39 9.94
N LYS A 125 5.01 -16.33 9.37
CA LYS A 125 4.44 -16.37 8.02
C LYS A 125 5.25 -15.47 7.08
N PRO A 126 5.77 -15.99 5.96
CA PRO A 126 6.36 -15.16 4.92
C PRO A 126 5.36 -14.05 4.56
N ALA A 127 5.86 -12.84 4.34
CA ALA A 127 5.05 -11.72 3.89
C ALA A 127 4.21 -12.18 2.69
N GLU A 128 2.93 -12.42 2.93
CA GLU A 128 1.98 -12.85 1.91
C GLU A 128 2.03 -11.77 0.83
N GLY A 129 2.56 -12.16 -0.33
CA GLY A 129 2.40 -11.41 -1.55
C GLY A 129 0.93 -11.23 -1.85
N ILE A 130 0.63 -10.48 -2.89
CA ILE A 130 -0.71 -10.06 -3.32
C ILE A 130 -1.64 -11.28 -3.63
N ALA A 131 -1.12 -12.50 -3.55
CA ALA A 131 -1.84 -13.76 -3.64
C ALA A 131 -2.52 -14.15 -2.31
N ASN A 132 -3.63 -13.49 -1.97
CA ASN A 132 -4.71 -14.17 -1.25
C ASN A 132 -5.97 -14.10 -2.12
N ILE A 133 -5.86 -14.69 -3.30
CA ILE A 133 -6.94 -15.44 -3.91
C ILE A 133 -6.97 -16.75 -3.11
N SER A 134 -8.13 -17.17 -2.61
CA SER A 134 -8.27 -18.47 -1.95
C SER A 134 -7.91 -19.57 -2.95
N LEU A 135 -6.66 -20.01 -2.94
CA LEU A 135 -6.17 -21.12 -3.74
C LEU A 135 -6.48 -22.40 -2.96
N ASP A 136 -7.45 -23.16 -3.44
CA ASP A 136 -7.56 -24.58 -3.14
C ASP A 136 -6.27 -25.24 -3.62
N ASP A 137 -5.56 -25.92 -2.72
CA ASP A 137 -4.17 -26.41 -2.85
C ASP A 137 -4.11 -27.65 -3.76
N SER A 138 -4.59 -27.48 -5.00
CA SER A 138 -4.57 -28.47 -6.05
C SER A 138 -3.57 -28.07 -7.14
N PRO A 139 -2.76 -29.01 -7.66
CA PRO A 139 -1.75 -28.73 -8.69
C PRO A 139 -2.33 -28.28 -10.05
N ASP A 140 -3.67 -28.29 -10.21
CA ASP A 140 -4.39 -27.73 -11.37
C ASP A 140 -4.79 -26.24 -11.19
N ALA A 141 -4.66 -25.65 -10.00
CA ALA A 141 -5.06 -24.26 -9.72
C ALA A 141 -4.11 -23.19 -10.32
N LEU A 142 -2.93 -23.59 -10.80
CA LEU A 142 -1.97 -22.72 -11.48
C LEU A 142 -2.28 -22.51 -12.98
N ALA A 143 -3.21 -23.28 -13.55
CA ALA A 143 -3.42 -23.33 -15.00
C ALA A 143 -4.49 -22.37 -15.56
N ILE A 144 -5.20 -21.62 -14.71
CA ILE A 144 -6.27 -20.69 -15.16
C ILE A 144 -6.24 -19.43 -14.29
N MET A 145 -5.15 -18.68 -14.33
CA MET A 145 -5.19 -17.28 -13.88
C MET A 145 -5.79 -16.45 -15.02
N ASP A 146 -6.86 -15.72 -14.73
CA ASP A 146 -7.54 -14.83 -15.67
C ASP A 146 -6.52 -13.84 -16.27
N GLU A 147 -6.55 -13.65 -17.60
CA GLU A 147 -5.61 -12.77 -18.33
C GLU A 147 -5.68 -11.34 -17.76
N ASP A 148 -6.87 -10.92 -17.36
CA ASP A 148 -7.16 -9.62 -16.77
C ASP A 148 -6.45 -9.44 -15.41
N LEU A 149 -6.40 -10.50 -14.59
CA LEU A 149 -5.71 -10.47 -13.30
C LEU A 149 -4.19 -10.39 -13.49
N VAL A 150 -3.67 -11.09 -14.50
CA VAL A 150 -2.24 -11.02 -14.85
C VAL A 150 -1.88 -9.61 -15.30
N GLU A 151 -2.70 -8.98 -16.14
CA GLU A 151 -2.47 -7.62 -16.62
C GLU A 151 -2.46 -6.61 -15.46
N GLU A 152 -3.41 -6.70 -14.53
CA GLU A 152 -3.44 -5.85 -13.32
C GLU A 152 -2.18 -6.05 -12.48
N MET A 153 -1.79 -7.29 -12.20
CA MET A 153 -0.60 -7.61 -11.40
C MET A 153 0.68 -7.03 -12.02
N VAL A 154 0.87 -7.21 -13.32
CA VAL A 154 2.06 -6.69 -14.03
C VAL A 154 2.10 -5.17 -14.00
N ALA A 155 0.95 -4.50 -14.14
CA ALA A 155 0.86 -3.04 -14.04
C ALA A 155 1.27 -2.57 -12.62
N ILE A 156 0.75 -3.23 -11.58
CA ILE A 156 1.10 -2.94 -10.17
C ILE A 156 2.59 -3.14 -9.91
N ASP A 157 3.16 -4.27 -10.28
CA ASP A 157 4.57 -4.57 -10.03
C ASP A 157 5.51 -3.60 -10.74
N SER A 158 5.15 -3.21 -11.98
CA SER A 158 5.90 -2.20 -12.74
C SER A 158 5.89 -0.83 -12.05
N MET A 159 4.73 -0.39 -11.55
CA MET A 159 4.63 0.85 -10.78
C MET A 159 5.44 0.78 -9.48
N VAL A 160 5.35 -0.31 -8.74
CA VAL A 160 6.08 -0.48 -7.47
C VAL A 160 7.59 -0.41 -7.71
N ALA A 161 8.11 -1.17 -8.67
CA ALA A 161 9.54 -1.19 -8.98
C ALA A 161 10.06 0.20 -9.39
N LYS A 162 9.28 0.94 -10.18
CA LYS A 162 9.61 2.30 -10.61
C LYS A 162 9.71 3.26 -9.41
N PHE A 163 8.70 3.29 -8.55
CA PHE A 163 8.62 4.28 -7.47
C PHE A 163 9.48 3.93 -6.26
N GLU A 164 9.71 2.64 -5.97
CA GLU A 164 10.69 2.26 -4.95
C GLU A 164 12.10 2.72 -5.33
N LYS A 165 12.48 2.61 -6.62
CA LYS A 165 13.76 3.13 -7.11
C LYS A 165 13.81 4.65 -7.09
N LEU A 166 12.77 5.32 -7.58
CA LEU A 166 12.72 6.78 -7.67
C LEU A 166 12.76 7.44 -6.28
N LEU A 167 12.04 6.87 -5.32
CA LEU A 167 11.86 7.43 -3.99
C LEU A 167 12.82 6.86 -2.95
N ALA A 168 13.80 6.01 -3.34
CA ALA A 168 14.68 5.28 -2.43
C ALA A 168 15.33 6.16 -1.35
N GLY A 169 15.81 7.36 -1.73
CA GLY A 169 16.40 8.33 -0.81
C GLY A 169 15.41 8.88 0.23
N PRO A 170 14.39 9.67 -0.18
CA PRO A 170 13.44 10.27 0.75
C PRO A 170 12.61 9.22 1.52
N MET A 171 12.29 8.09 0.90
CA MET A 171 11.61 6.97 1.55
C MET A 171 12.50 6.32 2.61
N GLY A 172 13.75 5.96 2.29
CA GLY A 172 14.66 5.35 3.26
C GLY A 172 14.94 6.24 4.48
N ALA A 173 14.96 7.56 4.29
CA ALA A 173 15.06 8.52 5.38
C ALA A 173 13.80 8.57 6.26
N LEU A 174 12.62 8.44 5.65
CA LEU A 174 11.35 8.36 6.38
C LEU A 174 11.24 7.04 7.14
N ASP A 175 11.63 5.92 6.50
CA ASP A 175 11.63 4.59 7.09
C ASP A 175 12.46 4.54 8.37
N ALA A 176 13.69 5.06 8.33
CA ALA A 176 14.58 5.11 9.48
C ALA A 176 13.98 5.91 10.64
N ARG A 177 13.38 7.07 10.35
CA ARG A 177 12.76 7.93 11.37
C ARG A 177 11.49 7.31 11.96
N LEU A 178 10.66 6.67 11.14
CA LEU A 178 9.47 5.97 11.62
C LEU A 178 9.84 4.75 12.45
N ALA A 179 10.87 3.99 12.06
CA ALA A 179 11.39 2.87 12.84
C ALA A 179 11.89 3.33 14.21
N HIS A 180 12.67 4.42 14.26
CA HIS A 180 13.13 5.03 15.50
C HIS A 180 11.97 5.42 16.43
N LEU A 181 10.95 6.10 15.89
CA LEU A 181 9.79 6.51 16.67
C LEU A 181 8.95 5.35 17.21
N ALA A 182 8.94 4.23 16.50
CA ALA A 182 8.24 3.03 16.93
C ALA A 182 9.05 2.16 17.92
N GLY A 183 10.23 2.65 18.35
CA GLY A 183 11.09 1.96 19.31
C GLY A 183 11.83 0.76 18.71
N HIS A 184 12.02 0.74 17.38
CA HIS A 184 12.66 -0.37 16.66
C HIS A 184 14.18 -0.22 16.55
N ASP A 185 14.79 0.66 17.35
CA ASP A 185 16.23 0.85 17.38
C ASP A 185 16.93 -0.31 18.11
N GLY A 186 17.72 -1.10 17.39
CA GLY A 186 18.80 -1.88 17.99
C GLY A 186 18.61 -3.39 18.15
N GLY A 187 18.01 -4.08 17.18
CA GLY A 187 17.98 -5.56 17.20
C GLY A 187 18.28 -6.18 15.84
N ARG A 188 19.48 -6.77 15.71
CA ARG A 188 20.01 -7.91 14.91
C ARG A 188 19.25 -8.56 13.74
N PHE A 189 18.00 -8.23 13.46
CA PHE A 189 17.26 -8.69 12.30
C PHE A 189 17.33 -7.60 11.24
N GLY A 190 17.86 -7.97 10.08
CA GLY A 190 18.03 -7.06 8.95
C GLY A 190 16.74 -6.32 8.59
N THR A 191 16.91 -5.30 7.76
CA THR A 191 15.93 -4.48 7.05
C THR A 191 14.73 -5.20 6.39
N ALA A 192 14.59 -6.52 6.54
CA ALA A 192 13.66 -7.37 5.81
C ALA A 192 12.23 -7.44 6.39
N GLN A 193 11.93 -7.02 7.62
CA GLN A 193 10.62 -7.33 8.24
C GLN A 193 9.82 -6.13 8.77
N ARG A 194 10.08 -4.89 8.34
CA ARG A 194 9.28 -3.74 8.83
C ARG A 194 8.93 -2.80 7.70
N VAL A 195 7.71 -2.95 7.19
CA VAL A 195 7.24 -2.24 5.99
C VAL A 195 6.59 -0.93 6.40
N ASN A 196 7.17 0.20 6.00
CA ASN A 196 6.56 1.51 6.11
C ASN A 196 5.15 1.49 5.47
N PRO A 197 4.08 1.86 6.20
CA PRO A 197 2.71 1.82 5.67
C PRO A 197 2.49 2.80 4.51
N ALA A 198 3.35 3.81 4.37
CA ALA A 198 3.32 4.74 3.25
C ALA A 198 4.22 4.29 2.08
N ALA A 199 4.94 3.17 2.16
CA ALA A 199 5.81 2.72 1.07
C ALA A 199 4.99 2.47 -0.22
N PRO A 200 5.54 2.74 -1.43
CA PRO A 200 4.83 2.57 -2.69
C PRO A 200 4.15 1.20 -2.82
N LYS A 201 4.85 0.12 -2.46
CA LYS A 201 4.28 -1.24 -2.44
C LYS A 201 3.03 -1.37 -1.56
N LYS A 202 3.04 -0.78 -0.36
CA LYS A 202 1.88 -0.82 0.55
C LYS A 202 0.72 0.01 0.00
N LEU A 203 1.01 1.19 -0.54
CA LEU A 203 -0.01 2.04 -1.13
C LEU A 203 -0.67 1.39 -2.35
N CYS A 204 0.10 0.77 -3.25
CA CYS A 204 -0.44 0.01 -4.38
C CYS A 204 -1.34 -1.14 -3.90
N HIS A 205 -0.91 -1.89 -2.89
CA HIS A 205 -1.72 -2.96 -2.30
C HIS A 205 -3.03 -2.45 -1.68
N TYR A 206 -2.98 -1.36 -0.91
CA TYR A 206 -4.17 -0.77 -0.32
C TYR A 206 -5.17 -0.33 -1.39
N PHE A 207 -4.66 0.27 -2.46
CA PHE A 207 -5.49 0.73 -3.57
C PHE A 207 -6.11 -0.42 -4.35
N SER A 208 -5.31 -1.42 -4.76
CA SER A 208 -5.84 -2.61 -5.44
C SER A 208 -6.90 -3.33 -4.58
N THR A 209 -6.63 -3.50 -3.28
CA THR A 209 -7.61 -4.08 -2.34
C THR A 209 -8.91 -3.27 -2.29
N ALA A 210 -8.82 -1.94 -2.23
CA ALA A 210 -10.00 -1.08 -2.19
C ALA A 210 -10.79 -1.11 -3.52
N CYS A 211 -10.11 -1.28 -4.65
CA CYS A 211 -10.71 -1.41 -5.97
C CYS A 211 -11.33 -2.79 -6.27
N ARG A 212 -11.19 -3.79 -5.38
CA ARG A 212 -11.83 -5.12 -5.58
C ARG A 212 -13.35 -5.07 -5.61
N ILE A 213 -13.95 -4.02 -5.05
CA ILE A 213 -15.41 -3.83 -5.04
C ILE A 213 -15.98 -3.40 -6.39
N LEU A 214 -15.11 -3.00 -7.34
CA LEU A 214 -15.50 -2.59 -8.69
C LEU A 214 -15.71 -3.81 -9.58
N THR A 215 -16.81 -3.85 -10.32
CA THR A 215 -17.14 -4.80 -11.38
C THR A 215 -17.10 -4.15 -12.75
N ILE A 216 -15.92 -3.64 -13.12
CA ILE A 216 -15.68 -2.90 -14.36
C ILE A 216 -14.78 -3.66 -15.33
N ASP A 217 -14.79 -3.26 -16.60
CA ASP A 217 -13.90 -3.77 -17.65
C ASP A 217 -12.41 -3.57 -17.29
N ILE A 218 -11.57 -4.54 -17.67
CA ILE A 218 -10.14 -4.51 -17.39
C ILE A 218 -9.46 -3.24 -17.94
N LYS A 219 -9.85 -2.75 -19.13
CA LYS A 219 -9.24 -1.54 -19.69
C LYS A 219 -9.58 -0.32 -18.86
N ALA A 220 -10.82 -0.21 -18.37
CA ALA A 220 -11.22 0.84 -17.44
C ALA A 220 -10.43 0.74 -16.13
N ARG A 221 -10.25 -0.47 -15.59
CA ARG A 221 -9.43 -0.73 -14.40
C ARG A 221 -7.98 -0.29 -14.59
N ILE A 222 -7.35 -0.65 -15.71
CA ILE A 222 -5.97 -0.25 -16.02
C ILE A 222 -5.83 1.28 -16.13
N VAL A 223 -6.83 1.99 -16.67
CA VAL A 223 -6.85 3.47 -16.69
C VAL A 223 -6.84 4.04 -15.27
N ILE A 224 -7.64 3.48 -14.35
CA ILE A 224 -7.66 3.88 -12.94
C ILE A 224 -6.27 3.71 -12.31
N PHE A 225 -5.60 2.57 -12.53
CA PHE A 225 -4.25 2.33 -12.00
C PHE A 225 -3.20 3.26 -12.63
N LYS A 226 -3.30 3.58 -13.92
CA LYS A 226 -2.44 4.58 -14.57
C LYS A 226 -2.64 5.97 -13.97
N LEU A 227 -3.87 6.35 -13.64
CA LEU A 227 -4.15 7.62 -12.96
C LEU A 227 -3.63 7.62 -11.52
N PHE A 228 -3.75 6.50 -10.81
CA PHE A 228 -3.14 6.31 -9.49
C PHE A 228 -1.63 6.52 -9.53
N GLU A 229 -0.95 5.95 -10.55
CA GLU A 229 0.47 6.20 -10.80
C GLU A 229 0.75 7.69 -11.03
N LYS A 230 0.01 8.28 -11.99
CA LYS A 230 0.22 9.64 -12.49
C LYS A 230 0.01 10.69 -11.42
N VAL A 231 -1.00 10.53 -10.58
CA VAL A 231 -1.44 11.53 -9.60
C VAL A 231 -0.87 11.23 -8.21
N LEU A 232 -1.12 10.02 -7.69
CA LEU A 232 -0.79 9.71 -6.30
C LEU A 232 0.68 9.36 -6.12
N LEU A 233 1.23 8.41 -6.90
CA LEU A 233 2.62 7.97 -6.74
C LEU A 233 3.62 9.07 -7.10
N ASN A 234 3.38 9.84 -8.16
CA ASN A 234 4.19 11.03 -8.47
C ASN A 234 4.12 12.12 -7.40
N GLY A 235 3.01 12.20 -6.64
CA GLY A 235 2.88 13.13 -5.52
C GLY A 235 3.69 12.74 -4.27
N LEU A 236 4.17 11.49 -4.18
CA LEU A 236 4.82 10.97 -2.97
C LEU A 236 6.13 11.65 -2.62
N GLU A 237 6.92 12.08 -3.61
CA GLU A 237 8.21 12.73 -3.36
C GLU A 237 8.04 13.95 -2.44
N ARG A 238 7.12 14.84 -2.82
CA ARG A 238 6.81 16.06 -2.06
C ARG A 238 6.21 15.74 -0.69
N ILE A 239 5.44 14.66 -0.58
CA ILE A 239 4.85 14.22 0.70
C ILE A 239 5.95 13.70 1.63
N TYR A 240 6.88 12.88 1.14
CA TYR A 240 7.99 12.34 1.91
C TYR A 240 8.95 13.43 2.35
N GLN A 241 9.24 14.43 1.51
CA GLN A 241 10.03 15.59 1.89
C GLN A 241 9.39 16.32 3.08
N GLN A 242 8.10 16.65 2.99
CA GLN A 242 7.38 17.32 4.09
C GLN A 242 7.31 16.49 5.37
N ALA A 243 7.09 15.17 5.25
CA ALA A 243 7.09 14.27 6.39
C ALA A 243 8.46 14.21 7.08
N ASN A 244 9.54 14.05 6.30
CA ASN A 244 10.91 14.05 6.80
C ASN A 244 11.26 15.38 7.48
N GLU A 245 10.96 16.52 6.86
CA GLU A 245 11.20 17.83 7.48
C GLU A 245 10.46 17.99 8.80
N LYS A 246 9.22 17.50 8.89
CA LYS A 246 8.42 17.57 10.12
C LYS A 246 9.07 16.76 11.24
N LEU A 247 9.61 15.59 10.92
CA LEU A 247 10.34 14.73 11.85
C LEU A 247 11.68 15.34 12.28
N ILE A 248 12.43 15.95 11.33
CA ILE A 248 13.68 16.66 11.62
C ILE A 248 13.42 17.82 12.59
N ARG A 249 12.38 18.64 12.35
CA ARG A 249 11.99 19.74 13.25
C ARG A 249 11.58 19.25 14.65
N ALA A 250 11.16 18.00 14.77
CA ALA A 250 10.86 17.35 16.05
C ALA A 250 12.08 16.64 16.67
N ASN A 251 13.31 16.89 16.16
CA ASN A 251 14.56 16.25 16.57
C ASN A 251 14.59 14.72 16.43
N VAL A 252 13.84 14.17 15.46
CA VAL A 252 13.82 12.73 15.16
C VAL A 252 14.87 12.45 14.08
N LEU A 253 16.00 11.86 14.49
CA LEU A 253 17.18 11.57 13.64
C LEU A 253 17.49 12.69 12.62
N PRO A 254 17.80 13.92 13.09
CA PRO A 254 18.06 15.06 12.20
C PRO A 254 19.26 14.82 11.28
N ASP A 255 20.31 14.18 11.80
CA ASP A 255 21.56 13.91 11.07
C ASP A 255 21.54 12.61 10.25
N PHE A 256 20.38 11.99 10.04
CA PHE A 256 20.28 10.78 9.22
C PHE A 256 20.67 11.09 7.78
N ARG A 257 21.94 10.82 7.48
CA ARG A 257 22.47 10.68 6.14
C ARG A 257 22.17 9.25 5.76
N GLY A 258 21.05 9.03 5.09
CA GLY A 258 20.71 7.72 4.56
C GLY A 258 21.91 7.11 3.87
N SER A 259 22.02 5.78 3.89
CA SER A 259 23.09 5.04 3.23
C SER A 259 23.05 5.28 1.71
N LEU A 260 23.42 6.48 1.28
CA LEU A 260 24.13 6.67 0.05
C LEU A 260 25.37 5.84 0.24
N SER A 261 25.46 4.73 -0.48
CA SER A 261 26.72 4.07 -0.75
C SER A 261 27.65 5.16 -1.27
N SER A 262 28.41 5.75 -0.35
CA SER A 262 29.59 6.52 -0.68
C SER A 262 30.50 5.50 -1.33
N GLY A 263 30.43 5.41 -2.65
CA GLY A 263 31.44 4.80 -3.49
C GLY A 263 32.73 5.51 -3.18
N ARG A 264 33.41 5.03 -2.15
CA ARG A 264 34.75 5.43 -1.78
C ARG A 264 35.63 4.83 -2.86
N LEU A 265 35.77 5.55 -3.96
CA LEU A 265 36.84 5.33 -4.92
C LEU A 265 38.14 5.22 -4.11
N PRO A 266 38.90 4.11 -4.21
CA PRO A 266 40.20 4.07 -3.59
C PRO A 266 41.05 5.16 -4.24
N ALA A 267 41.56 6.07 -3.41
CA ALA A 267 42.45 7.13 -3.83
C ALA A 267 43.64 6.50 -4.57
N ALA A 268 43.77 6.79 -5.86
CA ALA A 268 44.93 6.42 -6.65
C ALA A 268 46.18 7.04 -5.99
N GLY A 269 47.13 6.17 -5.66
CA GLY A 269 48.40 6.56 -5.04
C GLY A 269 49.17 7.53 -5.93
N ARG A 270 49.57 8.66 -5.34
CA ARG A 270 50.60 9.55 -5.88
C ARG A 270 51.91 8.77 -6.00
N THR A 271 52.38 8.55 -7.22
CA THR A 271 53.78 8.27 -7.49
C THR A 271 54.59 9.54 -7.19
N GLN A 272 55.48 9.45 -6.21
CA GLN A 272 56.47 10.49 -5.96
C GLN A 272 57.61 10.33 -6.96
N ASP A 273 57.81 11.36 -7.77
CA ASP A 273 59.07 11.62 -8.46
C ASP A 273 60.19 11.68 -7.41
N THR A 274 61.17 10.78 -7.52
CA THR A 274 62.44 10.93 -6.84
C THR A 274 63.49 11.22 -7.91
N VAL A 275 63.72 12.51 -8.13
CA VAL A 275 64.94 13.03 -8.76
C VAL A 275 66.02 13.01 -7.68
N VAL A 276 67.08 12.21 -7.88
CA VAL A 276 68.39 12.47 -7.27
C VAL A 276 69.47 12.12 -8.30
N GLU A 277 70.12 13.16 -8.80
CA GLU A 277 71.43 13.13 -9.45
C GLU A 277 72.48 12.44 -8.57
N THR A 278 73.27 11.54 -9.16
CA THR A 278 74.74 11.63 -9.29
C THR A 278 75.23 10.56 -10.27
#